data_AF-A0A0F6AHP0-F1
#
_entry.id   AF-A0A0F6AHP0-F1
#
_cell.length_a   1.000
_cell.length_b   1.000
_cell.length_c   1.000
_cell.angle_alpha   90.00
_cell.angle_beta   90.00
_cell.angle_gamma   90.00
#
_symmetry.space_group_name_H-M   'P 1'
#
loop_
_entity.id
_entity.type
_entity.pdbx_description
1 polymer ?
#
loop_
_entity_poly.entity_id
_entity_poly.type
_entity_poly.pdbx_seq_one_letter_code
_entity_poly.pdbx_strand_id
1 'polypeptide(L)'
;MGSENQIARTDKIKKHLILLILTVLGTVIPSVITYYLIAPSQLEQKSYDGRLAEYNRFIELLRHERYKNISLLISLKSMAENVTSDSSIQQVEDAIFVLHNDQEIHRKISEHFSILVLNDSNLVRLYRKDLMHVFWERDFNVDWGLHSESVQLAYEFWAEKERKKVGLNPKVEDEIRAKFMIISWQYDELINLLKYGIT
;
A
#
# COMPACT_ATOMS: atom_id res chain seq x y z
N MET A 1 35.96 -11.68 -73.01
CA MET A 1 36.47 -11.78 -71.62
C MET A 1 35.75 -10.78 -70.70
N GLY A 2 34.43 -10.94 -70.50
CA GLY A 2 33.62 -9.96 -69.73
C GLY A 2 32.52 -10.56 -68.86
N SER A 3 32.20 -11.85 -68.99
CA SER A 3 31.14 -12.51 -68.21
C SER A 3 31.62 -13.05 -66.86
N GLU A 4 32.86 -13.56 -66.75
CA GLU A 4 33.39 -14.14 -65.50
C GLU A 4 33.54 -13.10 -64.37
N ASN A 5 33.92 -11.86 -64.70
CA ASN A 5 34.04 -10.79 -63.71
C ASN A 5 32.70 -10.26 -63.19
N GLN A 6 31.61 -10.44 -63.94
CA GLN A 6 30.27 -10.06 -63.47
C GLN A 6 29.66 -11.12 -62.54
N ILE A 7 29.86 -12.40 -62.84
CA ILE A 7 29.34 -13.52 -62.03
C ILE A 7 29.99 -13.53 -60.63
N ALA A 8 31.31 -13.30 -60.55
CA ALA A 8 32.04 -13.23 -59.28
C ALA A 8 31.62 -12.05 -58.39
N ARG A 9 31.21 -10.91 -58.99
CA ARG A 9 30.70 -9.74 -58.24
C ARG A 9 29.31 -10.00 -57.66
N THR A 10 28.41 -10.63 -58.40
CA THR A 10 27.06 -10.96 -57.93
C THR A 10 27.05 -11.95 -56.77
N ASP A 11 27.95 -12.94 -56.76
CA ASP A 11 28.04 -13.91 -55.66
C ASP A 11 28.62 -13.30 -54.38
N LYS A 12 29.57 -12.36 -54.50
CA LYS A 12 30.13 -11.65 -53.35
C LYS A 12 29.09 -10.75 -52.69
N ILE A 13 28.24 -10.09 -53.48
CA ILE A 13 27.12 -9.25 -53.01
C ILE A 13 26.06 -10.12 -52.32
N LYS A 14 25.67 -11.26 -52.91
CA LYS A 14 24.70 -12.19 -52.28
C LYS A 14 25.21 -12.73 -50.95
N LYS A 15 26.49 -13.12 -50.85
CA LYS A 15 27.10 -13.58 -49.60
C LYS A 15 27.12 -12.50 -48.52
N HIS A 16 27.41 -11.25 -48.87
CA HIS A 16 27.37 -10.14 -47.91
C HIS A 16 25.94 -9.83 -47.46
N LEU A 17 24.95 -9.91 -48.36
CA LEU A 17 23.55 -9.69 -48.02
C LEU A 17 23.03 -10.77 -47.06
N ILE A 18 23.36 -12.04 -47.30
CA ILE A 18 22.97 -13.17 -46.43
C ILE A 18 23.63 -13.05 -45.05
N LEU A 19 24.92 -12.67 -45.00
CA LEU A 19 25.62 -12.48 -43.74
C LEU A 19 25.00 -11.33 -42.91
N LEU A 20 24.61 -10.24 -43.58
CA LEU A 20 23.99 -9.07 -42.95
C LEU A 20 22.57 -9.37 -42.45
N ILE A 21 21.79 -10.14 -43.23
CA ILE A 21 20.49 -10.67 -42.78
C ILE A 21 20.66 -11.57 -41.56
N LEU A 22 21.63 -12.49 -41.57
CA LEU A 22 21.90 -13.39 -40.43
C LEU A 22 22.39 -12.63 -39.19
N THR A 23 23.19 -11.57 -39.33
CA THR A 23 23.62 -10.75 -38.19
C THR A 23 22.49 -9.89 -37.65
N VAL A 24 21.63 -9.33 -38.51
CA VAL A 24 20.44 -8.58 -38.08
C VAL A 24 19.43 -9.50 -37.38
N LEU A 25 19.13 -10.68 -37.94
CA LEU A 25 18.28 -11.68 -37.29
C LEU A 25 18.88 -12.21 -35.98
N GLY A 26 20.20 -12.43 -35.94
CA GLY A 26 20.90 -12.96 -34.77
C GLY A 26 21.10 -11.95 -33.62
N THR A 27 21.00 -10.64 -33.87
CA THR A 27 21.21 -9.60 -32.83
C THR A 27 19.92 -8.88 -32.44
N VAL A 28 18.97 -8.71 -33.36
CA VAL A 28 17.71 -7.98 -33.10
C VAL A 28 16.66 -8.87 -32.44
N ILE A 29 16.59 -10.15 -32.80
CA ILE A 29 15.56 -11.06 -32.25
C ILE A 29 15.85 -11.44 -30.79
N PRO A 30 17.09 -11.77 -30.39
CA PRO A 30 17.37 -12.06 -28.99
C PRO A 30 17.22 -10.82 -28.10
N SER A 31 17.58 -9.62 -28.56
CA SER A 31 17.50 -8.39 -27.75
C SER A 31 16.06 -7.97 -27.45
N VAL A 32 15.15 -8.09 -28.43
CA VAL A 32 13.73 -7.75 -28.23
C VAL A 32 13.03 -8.79 -27.34
N ILE A 33 13.25 -10.09 -27.58
CA ILE A 33 12.62 -11.16 -26.77
C ILE A 33 13.13 -11.13 -25.33
N THR A 34 14.42 -10.90 -25.13
CA THR A 34 15.02 -10.78 -23.79
C THR A 34 14.47 -9.55 -23.06
N TYR A 35 14.28 -8.42 -23.76
CA TYR A 35 13.63 -7.24 -23.16
C TYR A 35 12.19 -7.53 -22.73
N TYR A 36 11.38 -8.18 -23.56
CA TYR A 36 9.98 -8.49 -23.19
C TYR A 36 9.84 -9.56 -22.10
N LEU A 37 10.81 -10.46 -21.94
CA LEU A 37 10.78 -11.49 -20.89
C LEU A 37 11.41 -11.02 -19.56
N ILE A 38 12.42 -10.14 -19.61
CA ILE A 38 13.17 -9.68 -18.42
C ILE A 38 12.67 -8.33 -17.90
N ALA A 39 12.17 -7.43 -18.75
CA ALA A 39 11.66 -6.14 -18.28
C ALA A 39 10.47 -6.28 -17.30
N PRO A 40 9.48 -7.17 -17.51
CA PRO A 40 8.38 -7.34 -16.55
C PRO A 40 8.88 -7.82 -15.19
N SER A 41 9.77 -8.81 -15.16
CA SER A 41 10.32 -9.35 -13.90
C SER A 41 11.23 -8.35 -13.18
N GLN A 42 12.00 -7.54 -13.91
CA GLN A 42 12.79 -6.45 -13.32
C GLN A 42 11.91 -5.31 -12.79
N LEU A 43 10.82 -4.97 -13.48
CA LEU A 43 9.86 -3.96 -13.03
C LEU A 43 9.10 -4.43 -11.79
N GLU A 44 8.66 -5.69 -11.76
CA GLU A 44 8.03 -6.32 -10.59
C GLU A 44 8.97 -6.36 -9.40
N GLN A 45 10.24 -6.77 -9.61
CA GLN A 45 11.25 -6.82 -8.56
C GLN A 45 11.58 -5.41 -8.01
N LYS A 46 11.76 -4.42 -8.90
CA LYS A 46 11.97 -3.02 -8.49
C LYS A 46 10.77 -2.45 -7.73
N SER A 47 9.56 -2.81 -8.14
CA SER A 47 8.33 -2.43 -7.44
C SER A 47 8.26 -3.07 -6.05
N TYR A 48 8.60 -4.36 -5.93
CA TYR A 48 8.68 -5.08 -4.66
C TYR A 48 9.73 -4.48 -3.71
N ASP A 49 10.96 -4.25 -4.20
CA ASP A 49 12.03 -3.67 -3.40
C ASP A 49 11.68 -2.26 -2.91
N GLY A 50 11.00 -1.47 -3.75
CA GLY A 50 10.48 -0.15 -3.38
C GLY A 50 9.43 -0.24 -2.26
N ARG A 51 8.45 -1.14 -2.38
CA ARG A 51 7.42 -1.38 -1.35
C ARG A 51 8.02 -1.86 -0.03
N LEU A 52 8.96 -2.82 -0.09
CA LEU A 52 9.62 -3.36 1.09
C LEU A 52 10.44 -2.27 1.82
N ALA A 53 11.12 -1.40 1.07
CA ALA A 53 11.83 -0.27 1.65
C ALA A 53 10.89 0.72 2.35
N GLU A 54 9.71 1.01 1.77
CA GLU A 54 8.70 1.85 2.42
C GLU A 54 8.11 1.21 3.66
N TYR A 55 7.72 -0.06 3.57
CA TYR A 55 7.25 -0.83 4.72
C TYR A 55 8.28 -0.77 5.86
N ASN A 56 9.56 -1.03 5.57
CA ASN A 56 10.61 -0.99 6.58
C ASN A 56 10.75 0.39 7.23
N ARG A 57 10.74 1.48 6.44
CA ARG A 57 10.78 2.86 6.96
C ARG A 57 9.53 3.18 7.79
N PHE A 58 8.36 2.75 7.32
CA PHE A 58 7.08 2.96 8.00
C PHE A 58 7.05 2.28 9.37
N ILE A 59 7.53 1.04 9.45
CA ILE A 59 7.64 0.27 10.70
C ILE A 59 8.77 0.81 11.60
N GLU A 60 9.90 1.22 11.05
CA GLU A 60 11.02 1.76 11.83
C GLU A 60 10.59 3.02 12.61
N LEU A 61 9.77 3.88 12.00
CA LEU A 61 9.26 5.06 12.67
C LEU A 61 8.31 4.74 13.83
N LEU A 62 7.50 3.68 13.72
CA LEU A 62 6.64 3.22 14.83
C LEU A 62 7.44 2.83 16.08
N ARG A 63 8.74 2.53 15.95
CA ARG A 63 9.61 2.23 17.09
C ARG A 63 10.03 3.47 17.87
N HIS A 64 9.91 4.66 17.28
CA HIS A 64 10.27 5.89 17.96
C HIS A 64 9.17 6.28 18.96
N GLU A 65 9.55 6.60 20.21
CA GLU A 65 8.64 6.98 21.30
C GLU A 65 7.59 8.04 20.92
N ARG A 66 7.95 8.97 20.01
CA ARG A 66 7.06 10.03 19.54
C ARG A 66 5.81 9.49 18.80
N TYR A 67 5.87 8.27 18.29
CA TYR A 67 4.80 7.59 17.54
C TYR A 67 4.12 6.46 18.31
N LYS A 68 4.36 6.32 19.63
CA LYS A 68 3.72 5.27 20.43
C LYS A 68 2.20 5.23 20.32
N ASN A 69 1.56 6.39 20.18
CA ASN A 69 0.12 6.49 20.02
C ASN A 69 -0.34 6.06 18.62
N ILE A 70 0.51 6.14 17.61
CA ILE A 70 0.21 5.51 16.31
C ILE A 70 0.28 3.99 16.43
N SER A 71 1.28 3.45 17.14
CA SER A 71 1.35 2.02 17.43
C SER A 71 0.13 1.53 18.22
N LEU A 72 -0.34 2.32 19.20
CA LEU A 72 -1.59 2.06 19.92
C LEU A 72 -2.81 2.06 18.98
N LEU A 73 -2.93 3.08 18.12
CA LEU A 73 -3.98 3.16 17.10
C LEU A 73 -4.01 1.93 16.18
N ILE A 74 -2.86 1.48 15.69
CA ILE A 74 -2.76 0.27 14.86
C ILE A 74 -3.18 -0.98 15.64
N SER A 75 -2.88 -1.04 16.94
CA SER A 75 -3.22 -2.20 17.77
C SER A 75 -4.71 -2.33 18.13
N LEU A 76 -5.50 -1.25 18.00
CA LEU A 76 -6.92 -1.25 18.37
C LEU A 76 -7.73 -2.35 17.68
N LYS A 77 -7.48 -2.61 16.39
CA LYS A 77 -8.12 -3.71 15.64
C LYS A 77 -7.94 -5.04 16.34
N SER A 78 -6.69 -5.41 16.60
CA SER A 78 -6.36 -6.65 17.29
C SER A 78 -6.96 -6.69 18.71
N MET A 79 -6.92 -5.58 19.45
CA MET A 79 -7.53 -5.51 20.78
C MET A 79 -9.04 -5.79 20.73
N ALA A 80 -9.74 -5.21 19.77
CA ALA A 80 -11.18 -5.36 19.61
C ALA A 80 -11.59 -6.75 19.09
N GLU A 81 -10.83 -7.34 18.18
CA GLU A 81 -11.04 -8.72 17.70
C GLU A 81 -10.84 -9.74 18.82
N ASN A 82 -9.99 -9.44 19.82
CA ASN A 82 -9.66 -10.32 20.93
C ASN A 82 -10.40 -9.99 22.24
N VAL A 83 -11.50 -9.23 22.17
CA VAL A 83 -12.35 -8.96 23.34
C VAL A 83 -13.01 -10.25 23.83
N THR A 84 -12.73 -10.61 25.09
CA THR A 84 -13.24 -11.82 25.74
C THR A 84 -13.86 -11.54 27.11
N SER A 85 -13.68 -10.34 27.65
CA SER A 85 -14.14 -9.94 28.98
C SER A 85 -14.41 -8.43 29.07
N ASP A 86 -15.16 -8.02 30.10
CA ASP A 86 -15.39 -6.62 30.43
C ASP A 86 -14.10 -5.82 30.60
N SER A 87 -13.06 -6.44 31.18
CA SER A 87 -11.74 -5.80 31.32
C SER A 87 -11.10 -5.54 29.95
N SER A 88 -11.23 -6.45 29.00
CA SER A 88 -10.71 -6.23 27.64
C SER A 88 -11.50 -5.17 26.88
N ILE A 89 -12.81 -5.06 27.11
CA ILE A 89 -13.63 -3.95 26.57
C ILE A 89 -13.10 -2.62 27.11
N GLN A 90 -12.86 -2.54 28.43
CA GLN A 90 -12.35 -1.31 29.06
C GLN A 90 -10.95 -0.95 28.56
N GLN A 91 -10.09 -1.93 28.24
CA GLN A 91 -8.78 -1.67 27.65
C GLN A 91 -8.87 -1.00 26.27
N VAL A 92 -9.82 -1.43 25.43
CA VAL A 92 -10.09 -0.77 24.14
C VAL A 92 -10.57 0.66 24.37
N GLU A 93 -11.51 0.87 25.28
CA GLU A 93 -12.01 2.21 25.61
C GLU A 93 -10.92 3.12 26.16
N ASP A 94 -10.05 2.60 27.03
CA ASP A 94 -8.94 3.34 27.61
C ASP A 94 -7.91 3.72 26.55
N ALA A 95 -7.63 2.82 25.60
CA ALA A 95 -6.77 3.11 24.47
C ALA A 95 -7.35 4.22 23.58
N ILE A 96 -8.64 4.15 23.24
CA ILE A 96 -9.34 5.20 22.48
C ILE A 96 -9.31 6.52 23.24
N PHE A 97 -9.55 6.51 24.55
CA PHE A 97 -9.49 7.71 25.39
C PHE A 97 -8.09 8.35 25.37
N VAL A 98 -7.01 7.54 25.44
CA VAL A 98 -5.64 8.03 25.33
C VAL A 98 -5.39 8.67 23.95
N LEU A 99 -5.86 8.04 22.88
CA LEU A 99 -5.71 8.55 21.51
C LEU A 99 -6.47 9.85 21.28
N HIS A 100 -7.70 9.93 21.81
CA HIS A 100 -8.55 11.11 21.70
C HIS A 100 -7.93 12.33 22.40
N ASN A 101 -7.31 12.14 23.56
CA ASN A 101 -6.70 13.21 24.34
C ASN A 101 -5.29 13.61 23.86
N ASP A 102 -4.72 12.91 22.87
CA ASP A 102 -3.44 13.29 22.28
C ASP A 102 -3.63 14.42 21.26
N GLN A 103 -3.40 15.66 21.69
CA GLN A 103 -3.52 16.86 20.85
C GLN A 103 -2.64 16.82 19.58
N GLU A 104 -1.57 16.01 19.60
CA GLU A 104 -0.61 15.90 18.51
C GLU A 104 -0.92 14.72 17.57
N ILE A 105 -1.96 13.93 17.85
CA ILE A 105 -2.22 12.68 17.10
C ILE A 105 -2.43 12.95 15.60
N HIS A 106 -3.12 14.03 15.25
CA HIS A 106 -3.32 14.44 13.87
C HIS A 106 -1.99 14.73 13.15
N ARG A 107 -1.10 15.49 13.80
CA ARG A 107 0.21 15.81 13.25
C ARG A 107 1.05 14.54 13.11
N LYS A 108 1.04 13.66 14.13
CA LYS A 108 1.76 12.39 14.12
C LYS A 108 1.30 11.48 12.98
N ILE A 109 -0.01 11.34 12.77
CA ILE A 109 -0.58 10.56 11.64
C ILE A 109 -0.13 11.16 10.30
N SER A 110 -0.30 12.48 10.14
CA SER A 110 0.08 13.19 8.91
C SER A 110 1.56 13.03 8.57
N GLU A 111 2.42 13.18 9.59
CA GLU A 111 3.86 12.96 9.46
C GLU A 111 4.17 11.51 9.12
N HIS A 112 3.54 10.54 9.79
CA HIS A 112 3.76 9.12 9.53
C HIS A 112 3.39 8.74 8.09
N PHE A 113 2.34 9.34 7.54
CA PHE A 113 1.96 9.18 6.14
C PHE A 113 2.85 9.92 5.15
N SER A 114 3.52 11.00 5.56
CA SER A 114 4.43 11.74 4.66
C SER A 114 5.62 10.88 4.19
N ILE A 115 6.00 9.84 4.93
CA ILE A 115 7.05 8.89 4.52
C ILE A 115 6.63 8.05 3.31
N LEU A 116 5.34 7.79 3.17
CA LEU A 116 4.78 7.02 2.05
C LEU A 116 4.68 7.83 0.75
N VAL A 117 5.15 9.09 0.73
CA VAL A 117 5.14 9.96 -0.47
C VAL A 117 6.21 9.55 -1.48
N LEU A 118 7.25 8.80 -1.08
CA LEU A 118 8.44 8.62 -1.92
C LEU A 118 8.32 7.53 -3.00
N ASN A 119 7.45 6.52 -2.86
CA ASN A 119 7.11 5.57 -3.94
C ASN A 119 5.59 5.51 -4.21
N ASP A 120 4.92 6.66 -4.10
CA ASP A 120 3.47 6.89 -4.15
C ASP A 120 2.77 6.19 -5.33
N SER A 121 2.40 4.92 -5.13
CA SER A 121 1.41 4.30 -6.01
C SER A 121 0.09 5.04 -5.85
N ASN A 122 -0.67 5.20 -6.94
CA ASN A 122 -1.96 5.89 -6.90
C ASN A 122 -2.88 5.32 -5.81
N LEU A 123 -2.79 4.01 -5.55
CA LEU A 123 -3.56 3.30 -4.55
C LEU A 123 -3.19 3.72 -3.12
N VAL A 124 -1.90 3.74 -2.77
CA VAL A 124 -1.42 4.20 -1.45
C VAL A 124 -1.85 5.64 -1.18
N ARG A 125 -1.81 6.51 -2.21
CA ARG A 125 -2.29 7.88 -2.10
C ARG A 125 -3.77 7.97 -1.78
N LEU A 126 -4.61 7.15 -2.44
CA LEU A 126 -6.05 7.09 -2.18
C LEU A 126 -6.33 6.62 -0.74
N TYR A 127 -5.68 5.54 -0.30
CA TYR A 127 -5.83 5.00 1.04
C TYR A 127 -5.47 6.00 2.14
N ARG A 128 -4.36 6.73 1.95
CA ARG A 128 -3.96 7.81 2.87
C ARG A 128 -4.99 8.93 2.91
N LYS A 129 -5.52 9.32 1.75
CA LYS A 129 -6.54 10.37 1.65
C LYS A 129 -7.82 9.97 2.37
N ASP A 130 -8.27 8.74 2.15
CA ASP A 130 -9.48 8.19 2.74
C ASP A 130 -9.37 8.06 4.26
N LEU A 131 -8.23 7.60 4.75
CA LEU A 131 -7.97 7.54 6.19
C LEU A 131 -7.98 8.95 6.83
N MET A 132 -7.41 9.95 6.17
CA MET A 132 -7.50 11.34 6.64
C MET A 132 -8.93 11.89 6.58
N HIS A 133 -9.74 11.46 5.60
CA HIS A 133 -11.16 11.79 5.56
C HIS A 133 -11.93 11.23 6.75
N VAL A 134 -11.69 9.97 7.14
CA VAL A 134 -12.26 9.39 8.36
C VAL A 134 -11.79 10.17 9.59
N PHE A 135 -10.49 10.48 9.68
CA PHE A 135 -9.94 11.24 10.81
C PHE A 135 -10.58 12.62 10.97
N TRP A 136 -10.89 13.30 9.86
CA TRP A 136 -11.56 14.60 9.84
C TRP A 136 -13.10 14.52 9.87
N GLU A 137 -13.67 13.35 10.14
CA GLU A 137 -15.13 13.15 10.23
C GLU A 137 -15.84 13.53 8.92
N ARG A 138 -15.20 13.17 7.79
CA ARG A 138 -15.68 13.37 6.42
C ARG A 138 -15.78 12.03 5.69
N ASP A 139 -16.31 11.03 6.37
CA ASP A 139 -16.49 9.65 5.91
C ASP A 139 -17.26 9.54 4.59
N PHE A 140 -18.17 10.48 4.30
CA PHE A 140 -18.86 10.58 3.00
C PHE A 140 -17.94 10.85 1.79
N ASN A 141 -16.68 11.27 2.01
CA ASN A 141 -15.69 11.45 0.94
C ASN A 141 -14.78 10.23 0.74
N VAL A 142 -14.95 9.19 1.54
CA VAL A 142 -14.17 7.95 1.45
C VAL A 142 -14.77 7.07 0.36
N ASP A 143 -13.91 6.53 -0.51
CA ASP A 143 -14.32 5.54 -1.49
C ASP A 143 -14.36 4.14 -0.84
N TRP A 144 -15.41 3.85 -0.08
CA TRP A 144 -15.55 2.57 0.64
C TRP A 144 -15.47 1.35 -0.27
N GLY A 145 -15.85 1.48 -1.55
CA GLY A 145 -15.77 0.39 -2.52
C GLY A 145 -14.35 0.03 -2.94
N LEU A 146 -13.38 0.91 -2.69
CA LEU A 146 -11.95 0.66 -2.93
C LEU A 146 -11.34 -0.23 -1.84
N HIS A 147 -11.87 -0.17 -0.63
CA HIS A 147 -11.34 -0.86 0.54
C HIS A 147 -11.71 -2.35 0.57
N SER A 148 -10.93 -3.14 1.30
CA SER A 148 -11.20 -4.56 1.54
C SER A 148 -12.54 -4.78 2.25
N GLU A 149 -13.13 -5.96 2.07
CA GLU A 149 -14.38 -6.37 2.75
C GLU A 149 -14.28 -6.21 4.27
N SER A 150 -13.12 -6.50 4.87
CA SER A 150 -12.88 -6.34 6.30
C SER A 150 -13.06 -4.90 6.78
N VAL A 151 -12.57 -3.92 6.01
CA VAL A 151 -12.70 -2.49 6.33
C VAL A 151 -14.13 -2.00 6.08
N GLN A 152 -14.76 -2.45 5.00
CA GLN A 152 -16.17 -2.12 4.72
C GLN A 152 -17.09 -2.63 5.83
N LEU A 153 -16.94 -3.89 6.26
CA LEU A 153 -17.71 -4.46 7.37
C LEU A 153 -17.44 -3.75 8.69
N ALA A 154 -16.20 -3.30 8.93
CA ALA A 154 -15.88 -2.49 10.09
C ALA A 154 -16.61 -1.12 10.02
N TYR A 155 -16.59 -0.46 8.87
CA TYR A 155 -17.35 0.77 8.65
C TYR A 155 -18.84 0.56 8.92
N GLU A 156 -19.49 -0.43 8.32
CA GLU A 156 -20.90 -0.72 8.55
C GLU A 156 -21.19 -1.04 10.03
N PHE A 157 -20.32 -1.80 10.69
CA PHE A 157 -20.49 -2.16 12.09
C PHE A 157 -20.38 -0.95 13.03
N TRP A 158 -19.42 -0.06 12.78
CA TRP A 158 -19.10 1.05 13.68
C TRP A 158 -19.84 2.35 13.34
N ALA A 159 -20.14 2.59 12.06
CA ALA A 159 -20.80 3.81 11.58
C ALA A 159 -22.32 3.67 11.45
N GLU A 160 -22.83 2.53 10.96
CA GLU A 160 -24.27 2.38 10.64
C GLU A 160 -25.11 1.73 11.74
N LYS A 161 -24.56 0.79 12.51
CA LYS A 161 -25.31 0.14 13.61
C LYS A 161 -25.28 1.04 14.84
N GLU A 162 -26.42 1.67 15.14
CA GLU A 162 -26.74 2.40 16.39
C GLU A 162 -25.65 2.24 17.44
N ARG A 163 -24.66 3.12 17.32
CA ARG A 163 -23.58 3.43 18.24
C ARG A 163 -23.61 2.59 19.52
N LYS A 164 -23.13 1.35 19.40
CA LYS A 164 -23.11 0.45 20.55
C LYS A 164 -22.25 1.12 21.62
N LYS A 165 -22.79 1.25 22.83
CA LYS A 165 -22.00 1.57 24.03
C LYS A 165 -20.94 0.47 24.17
N VAL A 166 -19.75 0.74 23.68
CA VAL A 166 -18.58 -0.10 23.94
C VAL A 166 -17.98 0.46 25.22
N GLY A 167 -17.93 -0.39 26.25
CA GLY A 167 -17.52 0.01 27.60
C GLY A 167 -18.68 -0.08 28.58
N LEU A 168 -18.44 -0.77 29.71
CA LEU A 168 -19.29 -0.61 30.89
C LEU A 168 -19.28 0.84 31.38
N ASN A 169 -18.13 1.52 31.24
CA ASN A 169 -17.91 2.92 31.59
C ASN A 169 -17.35 3.69 30.39
N PRO A 170 -18.20 4.19 29.47
CA PRO A 170 -17.75 4.96 28.33
C PRO A 170 -17.04 6.25 28.79
N LYS A 171 -15.86 6.49 28.24
CA LYS A 171 -15.00 7.67 28.47
C LYS A 171 -14.97 8.61 27.28
N VAL A 172 -15.32 8.12 26.09
CA VAL A 172 -15.44 8.91 24.86
C VAL A 172 -16.82 8.75 24.24
N GLU A 173 -17.20 9.69 23.37
CA GLU A 173 -18.40 9.61 22.57
C GLU A 173 -18.30 8.48 21.53
N ASP A 174 -19.45 7.95 21.12
CA ASP A 174 -19.51 6.79 20.25
C ASP A 174 -18.94 7.08 18.85
N GLU A 175 -19.10 8.30 18.33
CA GLU A 175 -18.48 8.78 17.08
C GLU A 175 -16.96 8.71 17.14
N ILE A 176 -16.39 9.09 18.28
CA ILE A 176 -14.95 9.07 18.50
C ILE A 176 -14.45 7.62 18.49
N ARG A 177 -15.21 6.69 19.08
CA ARG A 177 -14.88 5.26 19.00
C ARG A 177 -14.92 4.79 17.56
N ALA A 178 -16.02 5.03 16.85
CA ALA A 178 -16.18 4.60 15.47
C ALA A 178 -15.01 5.10 14.61
N LYS A 179 -14.66 6.39 14.72
CA LYS A 179 -13.53 7.00 14.03
C LYS A 179 -12.22 6.25 14.28
N PHE A 180 -11.81 6.06 15.53
CA PHE A 180 -10.53 5.42 15.83
C PHE A 180 -10.52 3.94 15.46
N MET A 181 -11.65 3.26 15.58
CA MET A 181 -11.79 1.87 15.15
C MET A 181 -11.65 1.75 13.63
N ILE A 182 -12.41 2.50 12.85
CA ILE A 182 -12.34 2.46 11.38
C ILE A 182 -10.92 2.79 10.90
N ILE A 183 -10.28 3.81 11.49
CA ILE A 183 -8.91 4.19 11.16
C ILE A 183 -7.92 3.06 11.47
N SER A 184 -8.12 2.33 12.56
CA SER A 184 -7.28 1.18 12.90
C SER A 184 -7.34 0.08 11.83
N TRP A 185 -8.54 -0.21 11.30
CA TRP A 185 -8.72 -1.16 10.20
C TRP A 185 -8.08 -0.66 8.90
N GLN A 186 -8.27 0.62 8.54
CA GLN A 186 -7.63 1.21 7.36
C GLN A 186 -6.10 1.22 7.49
N TYR A 187 -5.55 1.41 8.70
CA TYR A 187 -4.11 1.31 8.94
C TYR A 187 -3.57 -0.10 8.71
N ASP A 188 -4.27 -1.13 9.22
CA ASP A 188 -3.90 -2.53 9.00
C ASP A 188 -3.92 -2.88 7.52
N GLU A 189 -4.97 -2.45 6.81
CA GLU A 189 -5.10 -2.62 5.36
C GLU A 189 -3.94 -1.95 4.60
N LEU A 190 -3.60 -0.71 4.96
CA LEU A 190 -2.46 0.00 4.37
C LEU A 190 -1.14 -0.72 4.64
N ILE A 191 -0.92 -1.26 5.84
CA ILE A 191 0.27 -2.05 6.18
C ILE A 191 0.34 -3.32 5.31
N ASN A 192 -0.79 -4.01 5.13
CA ASN A 192 -0.86 -5.21 4.29
C ASN A 192 -0.61 -4.89 2.81
N LEU A 193 -1.15 -3.77 2.32
CA LEU A 193 -0.87 -3.27 0.97
C LEU A 193 0.62 -2.97 0.78
N LEU A 194 1.27 -2.31 1.74
CA LEU A 194 2.71 -2.02 1.68
C LEU A 194 3.57 -3.29 1.75
N LYS A 195 3.18 -4.26 2.57
CA LYS A 195 3.95 -5.48 2.81
C LYS A 195 3.79 -6.52 1.69
N TYR A 196 2.57 -6.71 1.21
CA TYR A 196 2.22 -7.81 0.30
C TYR A 196 1.73 -7.33 -1.07
N GLY A 197 1.32 -6.07 -1.21
CA GLY A 197 0.69 -5.57 -2.44
C GLY A 197 -0.73 -6.09 -2.64
N ILE A 198 -1.40 -6.54 -1.58
CA ILE A 198 -2.74 -7.14 -1.62
C ILE A 198 -3.65 -6.32 -0.71
N THR A 199 -4.87 -6.07 -1.20
CA THR A 199 -6.02 -5.52 -0.46
C THR A 199 -7.00 -6.63 -0.13
#